data_AF-A0A0C9PHQ7-F1
#
_entry.id   AF-A0A0C9PHQ7-F1
#
_cell.length_a   1.000
_cell.length_b   1.000
_cell.length_c   1.000
_cell.angle_alpha   90.00
_cell.angle_beta   90.00
_cell.angle_gamma   90.00
#
_symmetry.space_group_name_H-M   'P 1'
#
loop_
_entity.id
_entity.type
_entity.pdbx_description
1 polymer ?
#
loop_
_entity_poly.entity_id
_entity_poly.type
_entity_poly.pdbx_seq_one_letter_code
_entity_poly.pdbx_strand_id
1 'polypeptide(L)'
;MSGSKCVKPPRKAYTKEPNEMTHQEKLKLIDEELNSFYKYCQQAGFTEEEMDIICQPLVAAMRRSWLQLVLRATVILVVIGTVACAAAQLDFVGTHLSAITRVLAVKILPFWNWQYLYRENCMMNNPFYNEYPITEEDCVTCEAVETIDRLSDVHYRHLVDNYLNRDAPAIITDAMDSWGVMNTDHFWFDNITHVRHP
;
A
#
# COMPACT_ATOMS: atom_id res chain seq x y z
N MET A 1 70.74 52.91 2.14
CA MET A 1 69.48 52.80 2.93
C MET A 1 68.38 53.54 2.18
N SER A 2 67.12 53.14 2.41
CA SER A 2 65.88 53.67 1.84
C SER A 2 65.36 52.96 0.58
N GLY A 3 64.65 51.85 0.82
CA GLY A 3 63.78 51.20 -0.15
C GLY A 3 62.34 51.65 0.06
N SER A 4 61.77 52.38 -0.90
CA SER A 4 60.34 52.71 -0.95
C SER A 4 59.53 51.46 -1.26
N LYS A 5 58.73 50.98 -0.29
CA LYS A 5 57.74 49.92 -0.52
C LYS A 5 56.49 50.52 -1.17
N CYS A 6 56.30 50.21 -2.45
CA CYS A 6 55.07 50.51 -3.18
C CYS A 6 53.99 49.52 -2.74
N VAL A 7 52.99 49.99 -1.99
CA VAL A 7 51.81 49.20 -1.60
C VAL A 7 50.87 49.14 -2.80
N LYS A 8 50.68 47.95 -3.37
CA LYS A 8 49.72 47.71 -4.45
C LYS A 8 48.29 47.75 -3.89
N PRO A 9 47.33 48.40 -4.56
CA PRO A 9 45.94 48.43 -4.12
C PRO A 9 45.28 47.04 -4.26
N PRO A 10 44.25 46.72 -3.45
CA PRO A 10 43.57 45.44 -3.51
C PRO A 10 42.85 45.29 -4.85
N ARG A 11 43.08 44.13 -5.47
CA ARG A 11 42.53 43.70 -6.75
C ARG A 11 41.00 43.64 -6.62
N LYS A 12 40.27 44.44 -7.39
CA LYS A 12 38.81 44.33 -7.51
C LYS A 12 38.46 42.91 -7.97
N ALA A 13 37.64 42.20 -7.19
CA ALA A 13 37.12 40.89 -7.56
C ALA A 13 36.28 41.03 -8.83
N TYR A 14 36.59 40.21 -9.84
CA TYR A 14 35.90 40.21 -11.13
C TYR A 14 34.62 39.39 -10.99
N THR A 15 33.45 40.04 -10.96
CA THR A 15 32.16 39.36 -10.96
C THR A 15 31.93 38.80 -12.37
N LYS A 16 31.80 37.47 -12.50
CA LYS A 16 31.47 36.82 -13.78
C LYS A 16 30.05 37.19 -14.22
N GLU A 17 29.83 37.34 -15.52
CA GLU A 17 28.50 37.60 -16.10
C GLU A 17 27.50 36.47 -15.77
N PRO A 18 26.21 36.77 -15.52
CA PRO A 18 25.20 35.79 -15.08
C PRO A 18 24.94 34.64 -16.05
N ASN A 19 25.41 34.73 -17.30
CA ASN A 19 25.26 33.66 -18.29
C ASN A 19 26.32 32.55 -18.16
N GLU A 20 27.48 32.84 -17.57
CA GLU A 20 28.61 31.88 -17.48
C GLU A 20 28.69 31.13 -16.14
N MET A 21 27.87 31.53 -15.16
CA MET A 21 27.89 30.94 -13.82
C MET A 21 27.13 29.61 -13.78
N THR A 22 27.74 28.61 -13.16
CA THR A 22 27.07 27.35 -12.82
C THR A 22 25.92 27.59 -11.84
N HIS A 23 24.91 26.70 -11.84
CA HIS A 23 23.74 26.83 -10.97
C HIS A 23 24.11 26.95 -9.48
N GLN A 24 25.18 26.27 -9.05
CA GLN A 24 25.71 26.38 -7.69
C GLN A 24 26.32 27.76 -7.40
N GLU A 25 27.04 28.36 -8.35
CA GLU A 25 27.60 29.72 -8.19
C GLU A 25 26.47 30.76 -8.10
N LYS A 26 25.40 30.62 -8.89
CA LYS A 26 24.22 31.48 -8.82
C LYS A 26 23.52 31.40 -7.47
N LEU A 27 23.35 30.20 -6.92
CA LEU A 27 22.75 30.00 -5.60
C LEU A 27 23.59 30.63 -4.50
N LYS A 28 24.92 30.49 -4.57
CA LYS A 28 25.83 31.12 -3.60
C LYS A 28 25.77 32.65 -3.66
N LEU A 29 25.69 33.22 -4.85
CA LEU A 29 25.59 34.67 -5.02
C LEU A 29 24.28 35.21 -4.41
N ILE A 30 23.15 34.54 -4.68
CA ILE A 30 21.85 34.91 -4.12
C ILE A 30 21.85 34.81 -2.59
N ASP A 31 22.45 33.76 -2.02
CA ASP A 31 22.58 33.58 -0.57
C ASP A 31 23.42 34.68 0.07
N GLU A 32 24.54 35.06 -0.57
CA GLU A 32 25.42 36.13 -0.12
C GLU A 32 24.72 37.50 -0.18
N GLU A 33 24.00 37.81 -1.26
CA GLU A 33 23.20 39.02 -1.39
C GLU A 33 22.09 39.08 -0.34
N LEU A 34 21.37 37.98 -0.11
CA LEU A 34 20.29 37.91 0.87
C LEU A 34 20.80 38.12 2.30
N ASN A 35 21.92 37.51 2.65
CA ASN A 35 22.55 37.66 3.96
C ASN A 35 23.11 39.08 4.17
N SER A 36 23.63 39.70 3.10
CA SER A 36 24.08 41.10 3.15
C SER A 36 22.91 42.07 3.39
N PHE A 37 21.78 41.84 2.74
CA PHE A 37 20.54 42.61 2.92
C PHE A 37 19.98 42.45 4.34
N TYR A 38 19.95 41.22 4.86
CA TYR A 38 19.51 40.94 6.23
C TYR A 38 20.36 41.69 7.27
N LYS A 39 21.69 41.66 7.13
CA LYS A 39 22.61 42.40 8.01
C LYS A 39 22.40 43.91 7.91
N TYR A 40 22.11 44.45 6.72
CA TYR A 40 21.79 45.86 6.54
C TYR A 40 20.51 46.24 7.29
N CYS A 41 19.44 45.45 7.16
CA CYS A 41 18.20 45.67 7.89
C CYS A 41 18.38 45.61 9.41
N GLN A 42 19.20 44.68 9.90
CA GLN A 42 19.52 44.56 11.33
C GLN A 42 20.32 45.77 11.84
N GLN A 43 21.30 46.26 11.07
CA GLN A 43 22.11 47.43 11.43
C GLN A 43 21.32 48.74 11.37
N ALA A 44 20.29 48.81 10.50
CA ALA A 44 19.38 49.95 10.41
C ALA A 44 18.34 50.00 11.56
N GLY A 45 18.28 48.98 12.41
CA GLY A 45 17.43 48.96 13.60
C GLY A 45 15.97 48.60 13.35
N PHE A 46 15.64 47.97 12.22
CA PHE A 46 14.29 47.48 11.94
C PHE A 46 13.90 46.35 12.91
N THR A 47 12.65 46.35 13.34
CA THR A 47 12.08 45.25 14.14
C THR A 47 11.75 44.04 13.25
N GLU A 48 11.68 42.83 13.82
CA GLU A 48 11.39 41.60 13.05
C GLU A 48 10.04 41.69 12.29
N GLU A 49 9.05 42.38 12.86
CA GLU A 49 7.74 42.58 12.24
C GLU A 49 7.80 43.50 11.01
N GLU A 50 8.61 44.56 11.05
CA GLU A 50 8.82 45.46 9.91
C GLU A 50 9.65 44.79 8.80
N MET A 51 10.59 43.93 9.19
CA MET A 51 11.41 43.15 8.26
C MET A 51 10.58 42.13 7.48
N ASP A 52 9.53 41.55 8.07
CA ASP A 52 8.60 40.66 7.38
C ASP A 52 7.75 41.41 6.34
N ILE A 53 7.32 42.65 6.65
CA ILE A 53 6.62 43.52 5.71
C ILE A 53 7.50 43.87 4.50
N ILE A 54 8.78 44.20 4.73
CA ILE A 54 9.74 44.51 3.67
C ILE A 54 10.03 43.28 2.79
N CYS A 55 10.11 42.09 3.39
CA CYS A 55 10.36 40.83 2.68
C CYS A 55 9.10 40.24 2.00
N GLN A 56 7.90 40.72 2.35
CA GLN A 56 6.62 40.22 1.85
C GLN A 56 6.53 40.06 0.32
N PRO A 57 6.95 41.01 -0.54
CA PRO A 57 6.91 40.83 -1.99
C PRO A 57 7.83 39.69 -2.48
N LEU A 58 8.97 39.48 -1.83
CA LEU A 58 9.90 38.40 -2.15
C LEU A 58 9.34 37.04 -1.73
N VAL A 59 8.78 36.96 -0.51
CA VAL A 59 8.13 35.75 0.01
C VAL A 59 6.90 35.38 -0.82
N ALA A 60 6.10 36.36 -1.25
CA ALA A 60 4.94 36.12 -2.12
C ALA A 60 5.35 35.56 -3.49
N ALA A 61 6.43 36.08 -4.09
CA ALA A 61 6.97 35.58 -5.35
C ALA A 61 7.50 34.14 -5.21
N MET A 62 8.24 33.84 -4.14
CA MET A 62 8.78 32.51 -3.87
C MET A 62 7.69 31.49 -3.53
N ARG A 63 6.68 31.89 -2.76
CA ARG A 63 5.53 31.04 -2.42
C ARG A 63 4.76 30.63 -3.66
N ARG A 64 4.60 31.52 -4.65
CA ARG A 64 3.88 31.22 -5.90
C ARG A 64 4.61 30.18 -6.75
N SER A 65 5.93 30.27 -6.88
CA SER A 65 6.72 29.29 -7.63
C SER A 65 6.78 27.94 -6.90
N TRP A 66 6.92 27.96 -5.58
CA TRP A 66 6.88 26.74 -4.76
C TRP A 66 5.52 26.06 -4.81
N LEU A 67 4.42 26.81 -4.69
CA LEU A 67 3.07 26.28 -4.85
C LEU A 67 2.89 25.65 -6.24
N GLN A 68 3.36 26.29 -7.32
CA GLN A 68 3.29 25.72 -8.66
C GLN A 68 4.12 24.43 -8.78
N LEU A 69 5.29 24.37 -8.14
CA LEU A 69 6.11 23.16 -8.11
C LEU A 69 5.39 22.02 -7.39
N VAL A 70 4.83 22.28 -6.21
CA VAL A 70 4.06 21.31 -5.42
C VAL A 70 2.83 20.86 -6.19
N LEU A 71 2.12 21.78 -6.85
CA LEU A 71 0.93 21.47 -7.64
C LEU A 71 1.29 20.62 -8.88
N ARG A 72 2.41 20.91 -9.55
CA ARG A 72 2.91 20.06 -10.64
C ARG A 72 3.33 18.67 -10.16
N ALA A 73 4.07 18.60 -9.05
CA ALA A 73 4.52 17.33 -8.48
C ALA A 73 3.34 16.46 -8.04
N THR A 74 2.33 17.05 -7.41
CA THR A 74 1.10 16.37 -7.01
C THR A 74 0.30 15.89 -8.22
N VAL A 75 0.14 16.71 -9.26
CA VAL A 75 -0.50 16.28 -10.52
C VAL A 75 0.23 15.10 -11.16
N ILE A 76 1.57 15.15 -11.23
CA ILE A 76 2.37 14.04 -11.76
C ILE A 76 2.16 12.76 -10.94
N LEU A 77 2.17 12.86 -9.61
CA LEU A 77 1.89 11.73 -8.72
C LEU A 77 0.50 11.14 -8.93
N VAL A 78 -0.52 12.00 -9.06
CA VAL A 78 -1.90 11.57 -9.35
C VAL A 78 -1.96 10.85 -10.69
N VAL A 79 -1.35 11.39 -11.74
CA VAL A 79 -1.31 10.76 -13.07
C VAL A 79 -0.65 9.38 -12.99
N ILE A 80 0.53 9.27 -12.36
CA ILE A 80 1.22 8.00 -12.17
C ILE A 80 0.33 7.00 -11.40
N GLY A 81 -0.30 7.44 -10.31
CA GLY A 81 -1.22 6.62 -9.53
C GLY A 81 -2.40 6.13 -10.33
N THR A 82 -3.04 7.00 -11.12
CA THR A 82 -4.17 6.61 -11.98
C THR A 82 -3.77 5.60 -13.05
N VAL A 83 -2.60 5.77 -13.67
CA VAL A 83 -2.07 4.80 -14.65
C VAL A 83 -1.76 3.46 -13.99
N ALA A 84 -1.17 3.47 -12.79
CA ALA A 84 -0.90 2.25 -12.05
C ALA A 84 -2.18 1.49 -11.66
N CYS A 85 -3.21 2.20 -11.19
CA CYS A 85 -4.52 1.61 -10.90
C CYS A 85 -5.19 1.05 -12.16
N ALA A 86 -5.12 1.77 -13.28
CA ALA A 86 -5.66 1.28 -14.55
C ALA A 86 -4.92 0.02 -15.03
N ALA A 87 -3.58 -0.01 -14.91
CA ALA A 87 -2.78 -1.19 -15.24
C ALA A 87 -3.07 -2.38 -14.31
N ALA A 88 -3.37 -2.14 -13.03
CA ALA A 88 -3.74 -3.18 -12.07
C ALA A 88 -5.09 -3.86 -12.39
N GLN A 89 -5.96 -3.22 -13.17
CA GLN A 89 -7.20 -3.84 -13.66
C GLN A 89 -6.96 -4.86 -14.78
N LEU A 90 -5.75 -4.94 -15.34
CA LEU A 90 -5.38 -6.01 -16.25
C LEU A 90 -5.09 -7.27 -15.43
N ASP A 91 -5.85 -8.34 -15.65
CA ASP A 91 -5.83 -9.57 -14.85
C ASP A 91 -4.41 -10.13 -14.61
N PHE A 92 -3.56 -10.10 -15.64
CA PHE A 92 -2.17 -10.54 -15.55
C PHE A 92 -1.37 -9.70 -14.55
N VAL A 93 -1.42 -8.38 -14.68
CA VAL A 93 -0.66 -7.44 -13.85
C VAL A 93 -1.18 -7.47 -12.42
N GLY A 94 -2.50 -7.45 -12.23
CA GLY A 94 -3.14 -7.52 -10.91
C GLY A 94 -2.75 -8.78 -10.14
N THR A 95 -2.72 -9.94 -10.82
CA THR A 95 -2.34 -11.22 -10.21
C THR A 95 -0.86 -11.22 -9.77
N HIS A 96 0.04 -10.75 -10.62
CA HIS A 96 1.47 -10.67 -10.29
C HIS A 96 1.75 -9.67 -9.18
N LEU A 97 1.08 -8.51 -9.19
CA LEU A 97 1.25 -7.48 -8.18
C LEU A 97 0.71 -7.95 -6.82
N SER A 98 -0.44 -8.63 -6.80
CA SER A 98 -0.99 -9.28 -5.62
C SER A 98 -0.04 -10.36 -5.05
N ALA A 99 0.54 -11.19 -5.92
CA ALA A 99 1.52 -12.20 -5.50
C ALA A 99 2.78 -11.56 -4.88
N ILE A 100 3.33 -10.51 -5.50
CA ILE A 100 4.49 -9.77 -4.98
C ILE A 100 4.15 -9.14 -3.62
N THR A 101 3.00 -8.49 -3.50
CA THR A 101 2.55 -7.87 -2.24
C THR A 101 2.44 -8.90 -1.12
N ARG A 102 1.92 -10.10 -1.39
CA ARG A 102 1.85 -11.18 -0.40
C ARG A 102 3.23 -11.67 0.03
N VAL A 103 4.16 -11.84 -0.91
CA VAL A 103 5.53 -12.23 -0.60
C VAL A 103 6.23 -11.17 0.27
N LEU A 104 6.02 -9.89 -0.03
CA LEU A 104 6.53 -8.78 0.77
C LEU A 104 5.91 -8.76 2.17
N ALA A 105 4.60 -8.95 2.29
CA ALA A 105 3.91 -9.01 3.59
C ALA A 105 4.47 -10.13 4.47
N VAL A 106 4.75 -11.31 3.88
CA VAL A 106 5.40 -12.44 4.59
C VAL A 106 6.83 -12.10 5.00
N LYS A 107 7.59 -11.36 4.18
CA LYS A 107 8.95 -10.92 4.57
C LYS A 107 8.96 -9.84 5.65
N ILE A 108 7.89 -9.06 5.78
CA ILE A 108 7.75 -7.96 6.75
C ILE A 108 7.20 -8.46 8.10
N LEU A 109 6.68 -9.69 8.17
CA LEU A 109 6.20 -10.33 9.42
C LEU A 109 7.08 -10.12 10.67
N PRO A 110 8.43 -10.21 10.62
CA PRO A 110 9.25 -10.02 11.83
C PRO A 110 9.21 -8.59 12.38
N PHE A 111 8.77 -7.60 11.60
CA PHE A 111 8.71 -6.19 11.99
C PHE A 111 7.28 -5.66 12.12
N TRP A 112 6.29 -6.36 11.55
CA TRP A 112 4.90 -5.90 11.54
C TRP A 112 3.94 -7.04 11.88
N ASN A 113 3.07 -6.79 12.86
CA ASN A 113 2.07 -7.75 13.27
C ASN A 113 0.79 -7.57 12.41
N TRP A 114 0.58 -8.47 11.44
CA TRP A 114 -0.62 -8.51 10.58
C TRP A 114 -1.85 -9.14 11.26
N GLN A 115 -1.78 -9.54 12.53
CA GLN A 115 -2.83 -10.31 13.21
C GLN A 115 -4.17 -9.57 13.37
N TYR A 116 -4.22 -8.26 13.13
CA TYR A 116 -5.49 -7.52 13.04
C TYR A 116 -6.28 -7.87 11.76
N LEU A 117 -5.59 -8.18 10.65
CA LEU A 117 -6.22 -8.62 9.39
C LEU A 117 -6.72 -10.06 9.47
N TYR A 118 -6.26 -10.85 10.45
CA TYR A 118 -6.72 -12.22 10.66
C TYR A 118 -8.22 -12.30 10.98
N ARG A 119 -8.79 -11.23 11.54
CA ARG A 119 -10.23 -11.12 11.85
C ARG A 119 -11.06 -10.50 10.73
N GLU A 120 -10.44 -10.07 9.64
CA GLU A 120 -11.20 -9.65 8.47
C GLU A 120 -11.68 -10.88 7.70
N ASN A 121 -12.98 -10.91 7.37
CA ASN A 121 -13.66 -12.09 6.85
C ASN A 121 -13.08 -12.60 5.50
N CYS A 122 -12.31 -11.79 4.75
CA CYS A 122 -11.68 -12.22 3.50
C CYS A 122 -10.44 -11.37 3.12
N MET A 123 -9.24 -11.98 3.05
CA MET A 123 -8.09 -11.43 2.30
C MET A 123 -8.16 -11.73 0.78
N MET A 124 -9.14 -12.54 0.36
CA MET A 124 -9.48 -12.83 -1.04
C MET A 124 -11.00 -12.86 -1.17
N ASN A 125 -11.55 -12.05 -2.08
CA ASN A 125 -12.94 -12.16 -2.47
C ASN A 125 -13.15 -13.53 -3.13
N ASN A 126 -13.91 -14.41 -2.49
CA ASN A 126 -14.43 -15.60 -3.14
C ASN A 126 -15.69 -15.18 -3.93
N PRO A 127 -15.67 -15.15 -5.27
CA PRO A 127 -16.80 -14.69 -6.07
C PRO A 127 -18.05 -15.57 -5.95
N PHE A 128 -17.94 -16.74 -5.30
CA PHE A 128 -19.05 -17.65 -5.01
C PHE A 128 -19.58 -17.52 -3.58
N TYR A 129 -18.93 -16.73 -2.72
CA TYR A 129 -19.34 -16.52 -1.34
C TYR A 129 -20.05 -15.17 -1.23
N ASN A 130 -21.37 -15.19 -1.43
CA ASN A 130 -22.20 -14.06 -1.03
C ASN A 130 -22.46 -14.18 0.47
N GLU A 131 -22.35 -13.08 1.22
CA GLU A 131 -22.81 -13.02 2.60
C GLU A 131 -24.31 -13.30 2.61
N TYR A 132 -24.69 -14.53 2.95
CA TYR A 132 -26.07 -14.85 3.30
C TYR A 132 -26.27 -14.40 4.75
N PRO A 133 -27.05 -13.33 5.01
CA PRO A 133 -27.37 -12.97 6.37
C PRO A 133 -28.21 -14.10 6.96
N ILE A 134 -27.69 -14.79 7.97
CA ILE A 134 -28.45 -15.81 8.71
C ILE A 134 -29.62 -15.09 9.38
N THR A 135 -30.83 -15.41 8.97
CA THR A 135 -32.06 -14.85 9.54
C THR A 135 -32.56 -15.73 10.68
N GLU A 136 -33.42 -15.19 11.55
CA GLU A 136 -33.91 -15.94 12.73
C GLU A 136 -34.77 -17.16 12.34
N GLU A 137 -35.35 -17.13 11.14
CA GLU A 137 -36.02 -18.26 10.50
C GLU A 137 -35.05 -19.41 10.13
N ASP A 138 -33.79 -19.13 9.81
CA ASP A 138 -32.77 -20.16 9.59
C ASP A 138 -32.40 -20.89 10.89
N CYS A 139 -32.46 -20.19 12.03
CA CYS A 139 -32.22 -20.78 13.35
C CYS A 139 -33.32 -21.80 13.72
N VAL A 140 -34.57 -21.57 13.34
CA VAL A 140 -35.69 -22.49 13.61
C VAL A 140 -35.45 -23.85 12.96
N THR A 141 -34.84 -23.87 11.77
CA THR A 141 -34.50 -25.13 11.08
C THR A 141 -33.44 -25.92 11.85
N CYS A 142 -32.46 -25.23 12.43
CA CYS A 142 -31.41 -25.86 13.25
C CYS A 142 -31.93 -26.32 14.63
N GLU A 143 -32.84 -25.59 15.25
CA GLU A 143 -33.47 -25.97 16.52
C GLU A 143 -34.44 -27.15 16.38
N ALA A 144 -35.09 -27.28 15.22
CA ALA A 144 -36.00 -28.38 14.93
C ALA A 144 -35.29 -29.74 14.73
N VAL A 145 -33.98 -29.73 14.43
CA VAL A 145 -33.19 -30.95 14.21
C VAL A 145 -32.56 -31.39 15.52
N GLU A 146 -33.29 -32.21 16.29
CA GLU A 146 -32.82 -32.73 17.58
C GLU A 146 -31.73 -33.80 17.41
N THR A 147 -31.84 -34.64 16.38
CA THR A 147 -30.87 -35.69 16.06
C THR A 147 -30.81 -35.98 14.56
N ILE A 148 -29.61 -36.30 14.04
CA ILE A 148 -29.41 -36.72 12.65
C ILE A 148 -29.28 -38.24 12.60
N ASP A 149 -30.13 -38.89 11.80
CA ASP A 149 -30.13 -40.34 11.63
C ASP A 149 -28.82 -40.83 11.00
N ARG A 150 -28.30 -41.95 11.52
CA ARG A 150 -27.12 -42.65 10.99
C ARG A 150 -27.59 -43.96 10.37
N LEU A 151 -27.34 -44.12 9.08
CA LEU A 151 -27.82 -45.24 8.30
C LEU A 151 -26.64 -46.00 7.68
N SER A 152 -26.77 -47.31 7.56
CA SER A 152 -25.86 -48.18 6.83
C SER A 152 -26.64 -49.04 5.84
N ASP A 153 -26.03 -49.46 4.74
CA ASP A 153 -26.60 -50.33 3.72
C ASP A 153 -27.95 -49.81 3.17
N VAL A 154 -27.92 -48.55 2.71
CA VAL A 154 -29.14 -47.84 2.29
C VAL A 154 -29.38 -47.99 0.79
N HIS A 155 -30.60 -48.38 0.43
CA HIS A 155 -31.06 -48.36 -0.96
C HIS A 155 -31.53 -46.97 -1.40
N TYR A 156 -31.27 -46.63 -2.67
CA TYR A 156 -31.62 -45.33 -3.26
C TYR A 156 -33.08 -44.90 -3.02
N ARG A 157 -34.06 -45.80 -3.22
CA ARG A 157 -35.49 -45.47 -3.02
C ARG A 157 -35.81 -45.10 -1.58
N HIS A 158 -35.24 -45.83 -0.62
CA HIS A 158 -35.43 -45.54 0.80
C HIS A 158 -34.87 -44.17 1.18
N LEU A 159 -33.70 -43.80 0.63
CA LEU A 159 -33.08 -42.49 0.85
C LEU A 159 -33.92 -41.36 0.23
N VAL A 160 -34.42 -41.56 -1.00
CA VAL A 160 -35.22 -40.55 -1.70
C VAL A 160 -36.55 -40.30 -0.99
N ASP A 161 -37.29 -41.37 -0.70
CA ASP A 161 -38.67 -41.25 -0.18
C ASP A 161 -38.74 -40.77 1.27
N ASN A 162 -37.75 -41.16 2.09
CA ASN A 162 -37.76 -40.87 3.53
C ASN A 162 -36.89 -39.67 3.93
N TYR A 163 -35.86 -39.32 3.15
CA TYR A 163 -34.92 -38.25 3.52
C TYR A 163 -34.90 -37.12 2.48
N LEU A 164 -34.51 -37.39 1.23
CA LEU A 164 -34.29 -36.33 0.24
C LEU A 164 -35.57 -35.56 -0.12
N ASN A 165 -36.70 -36.25 -0.35
CA ASN A 165 -37.97 -35.60 -0.67
C ASN A 165 -38.59 -34.84 0.51
N ARG A 166 -38.04 -35.01 1.72
CA ARG A 166 -38.52 -34.40 2.96
C ARG A 166 -37.53 -33.37 3.51
N ASP A 167 -36.47 -33.05 2.75
CA ASP A 167 -35.38 -32.18 3.16
C ASP A 167 -34.77 -32.55 4.53
N ALA A 168 -34.78 -33.85 4.86
CA ALA A 168 -34.33 -34.35 6.15
C ALA A 168 -32.86 -34.83 6.06
N PRO A 169 -31.98 -34.39 6.97
CA PRO A 169 -30.58 -34.79 6.96
C PRO A 169 -30.39 -36.24 7.43
N ALA A 170 -29.47 -36.97 6.79
CA ALA A 170 -29.03 -38.30 7.24
C ALA A 170 -27.54 -38.50 6.95
N ILE A 171 -26.87 -39.27 7.80
CA ILE A 171 -25.47 -39.66 7.67
C ILE A 171 -25.40 -41.12 7.21
N ILE A 172 -24.84 -41.37 6.03
CA ILE A 172 -24.61 -42.72 5.53
C ILE A 172 -23.21 -43.16 5.98
N THR A 173 -23.13 -44.18 6.82
CA THR A 173 -21.89 -44.54 7.51
C THR A 173 -20.94 -45.41 6.69
N ASP A 174 -21.46 -46.16 5.73
CA ASP A 174 -20.75 -47.19 4.96
C ASP A 174 -20.47 -46.78 3.48
N ALA A 175 -20.93 -45.59 3.08
CA ALA A 175 -20.81 -45.12 1.68
C ALA A 175 -19.36 -45.01 1.19
N MET A 176 -18.41 -44.79 2.10
CA MET A 176 -16.99 -44.57 1.77
C MET A 176 -16.11 -45.79 2.03
N ASP A 177 -16.65 -46.91 2.53
CA ASP A 177 -15.86 -48.09 2.91
C ASP A 177 -15.14 -48.73 1.71
N SER A 178 -15.70 -48.55 0.51
CA SER A 178 -15.08 -49.02 -0.75
C SER A 178 -14.05 -48.05 -1.33
N TRP A 179 -13.90 -46.85 -0.78
CA TRP A 179 -12.99 -45.86 -1.33
C TRP A 179 -11.55 -46.27 -1.03
N GLY A 180 -10.71 -46.36 -2.08
CA GLY A 180 -9.31 -46.72 -1.92
C GLY A 180 -8.56 -45.80 -0.93
N VAL A 181 -8.97 -44.54 -0.83
CA VAL A 181 -8.41 -43.54 0.11
C VAL A 181 -8.63 -43.92 1.58
N MET A 182 -9.76 -44.56 1.91
CA MET A 182 -10.06 -44.98 3.28
C MET A 182 -9.30 -46.24 3.69
N ASN A 183 -8.93 -47.06 2.71
CA ASN A 183 -8.27 -48.35 2.90
C ASN A 183 -6.76 -48.33 2.60
N THR A 184 -6.22 -47.18 2.20
CA THR A 184 -4.80 -47.03 1.92
C THR A 184 -4.20 -46.01 2.86
N ASP A 185 -3.00 -46.30 3.33
CA ASP A 185 -2.25 -45.37 4.17
C ASP A 185 -1.76 -44.16 3.38
N HIS A 186 -2.14 -43.97 2.10
CA HIS A 186 -1.68 -42.93 1.17
C HIS A 186 -2.25 -41.54 1.42
N PHE A 187 -3.24 -41.40 2.30
CA PHE A 187 -3.86 -40.12 2.60
C PHE A 187 -3.39 -39.59 3.97
N TRP A 188 -2.16 -39.07 4.01
CA TRP A 188 -1.59 -38.39 5.17
C TRP A 188 -0.96 -37.05 4.78
N PHE A 189 -0.79 -36.15 5.75
CA PHE A 189 -0.39 -34.76 5.54
C PHE A 189 0.85 -34.56 4.67
N ASP A 190 1.84 -35.48 4.71
CA ASP A 190 3.06 -35.31 3.90
C ASP A 190 2.85 -35.70 2.43
N ASN A 191 1.95 -36.65 2.13
CA ASN A 191 1.74 -37.15 0.76
C ASN A 191 0.83 -36.24 -0.10
N ILE A 192 -0.05 -35.45 0.53
CA ILE A 192 -0.95 -34.53 -0.19
C ILE A 192 -0.20 -33.43 -0.97
N THR A 193 1.07 -33.20 -0.64
CA THR A 193 1.93 -32.22 -1.34
C THR A 193 2.46 -32.73 -2.68
N HIS A 194 2.51 -34.06 -2.87
CA HIS A 194 3.04 -34.69 -4.09
C HIS A 194 1.99 -34.89 -5.20
N VAL A 195 0.70 -34.78 -4.89
CA VAL A 195 -0.41 -34.96 -5.86
C VAL A 195 -0.58 -33.76 -6.81
N ARG A 196 0.20 -32.69 -6.66
CA ARG A 196 0.12 -31.46 -7.48
C ARG A 196 0.99 -31.48 -8.75
N HIS A 197 1.42 -32.63 -9.23
CA HIS A 197 2.13 -32.74 -10.50
C HIS A 197 1.59 -33.89 -11.36
N PRO A 198 0.51 -33.66 -12.13
CA PRO A 198 0.44 -34.13 -13.51
C PRO A 198 1.26 -33.23 -14.45
#